data_AF-A0A430BZB0-F1
#
_entry.id   AF-A0A430BZB0-F1
#
_cell.length_a   1.000
_cell.length_b   1.000
_cell.length_c   1.000
_cell.angle_alpha   90.00
_cell.angle_beta   90.00
_cell.angle_gamma   90.00
#
_symmetry.space_group_name_H-M   'P 1'
#
loop_
_entity.id
_entity.type
_entity.pdbx_description
1 polymer ?
#
loop_
_entity_poly.entity_id
_entity_poly.type
_entity_poly.pdbx_seq_one_letter_code
_entity_poly.pdbx_strand_id
1 'polypeptide(L)' 'MSEIRAIRDALGLTQAQLAAQLGVTQSTVSRLETGEITPDRRTMLAAHALKAAAKPARRPTKSASAAA' A
#
# COMPACT_ATOMS: atom_id res chain seq x y z
N MET A 1 -6.79 2.58 16.29
CA MET A 1 -6.35 1.94 15.02
C MET A 1 -6.10 3.05 14.02
N SER A 2 -4.89 3.21 13.50
CA SER A 2 -4.57 4.24 12.50
C SER A 2 -5.07 3.85 11.11
N GLU A 3 -5.38 4.84 10.27
CA GLU A 3 -5.88 4.61 8.91
C GLU A 3 -4.83 3.92 8.02
N ILE A 4 -3.56 4.30 8.16
CA ILE A 4 -2.43 3.65 7.50
C ILE A 4 -2.40 2.15 7.82
N ARG A 5 -2.58 1.77 9.09
CA ARG A 5 -2.63 0.38 9.51
C ARG A 5 -3.82 -0.36 8.88
N ALA A 6 -5.00 0.27 8.86
CA ALA A 6 -6.18 -0.32 8.26
C ALA A 6 -6.04 -0.54 6.75
N ILE A 7 -5.36 0.39 6.04
CA ILE A 7 -5.03 0.23 4.62
C ILE A 7 -4.05 -0.92 4.42
N ARG A 8 -2.99 -0.98 5.24
CA ARG A 8 -1.98 -2.05 5.17
C ARG A 8 -2.60 -3.43 5.34
N ASP A 9 -3.41 -3.59 6.40
CA ASP A 9 -4.06 -4.84 6.76
C ASP A 9 -5.04 -5.25 5.65
N ALA A 10 -5.79 -4.30 5.06
CA ALA A 10 -6.69 -4.57 3.94
C ALA A 10 -5.97 -5.02 2.66
N LEU A 11 -4.69 -4.66 2.50
CA LEU A 11 -3.83 -5.08 1.38
C LEU A 11 -3.02 -6.35 1.68
N GLY A 12 -3.08 -6.88 2.91
CA GLY A 12 -2.29 -8.05 3.32
C GLY A 12 -0.78 -7.80 3.34
N LEU A 13 -0.36 -6.55 3.51
CA LEU A 13 1.06 -6.17 3.45
C LEU A 13 1.72 -6.16 4.84
N THR A 14 3.02 -6.46 4.88
CA THR A 14 3.87 -6.12 6.02
C THR A 14 4.17 -4.61 6.06
N GLN A 15 4.61 -4.09 7.20
CA GLN A 15 5.00 -2.67 7.30
C GLN A 15 6.13 -2.31 6.32
N ALA A 16 7.08 -3.23 6.11
CA ALA A 16 8.17 -3.02 5.15
C ALA A 16 7.69 -2.99 3.70
N GLN A 17 6.72 -3.84 3.33
CA GLN A 17 6.13 -3.84 1.99
C GLN A 17 5.32 -2.57 1.72
N LEU A 18 4.54 -2.10 2.70
CA LEU A 18 3.84 -0.82 2.57
C LEU A 18 4.85 0.34 2.47
N ALA A 19 5.90 0.33 3.27
CA ALA A 19 6.95 1.35 3.25
C ALA A 19 7.61 1.46 1.87
N ALA A 20 7.93 0.31 1.25
CA ALA A 20 8.49 0.25 -0.10
C ALA A 20 7.53 0.88 -1.14
N GLN A 21 6.23 0.65 -1.03
CA GLN A 21 5.24 1.24 -1.95
C GLN A 21 5.02 2.75 -1.70
N LEU A 22 5.19 3.21 -0.47
CA LEU A 22 5.06 4.63 -0.11
C LEU A 22 6.36 5.44 -0.29
N GLY A 23 7.48 4.77 -0.56
CA GLY A 23 8.79 5.42 -0.68
C GLY A 23 9.33 5.95 0.66
N VAL A 24 9.01 5.27 1.77
CA VAL A 24 9.47 5.62 3.12
C VAL A 24 10.14 4.42 3.79
N THR A 25 10.66 4.60 5.00
CA THR A 25 11.23 3.50 5.79
C THR A 25 10.16 2.71 6.53
N GLN A 26 10.45 1.44 6.87
CA GLN A 26 9.55 0.65 7.74
C GLN A 26 9.34 1.33 9.11
N SER A 27 10.38 1.96 9.67
CA SER A 27 10.28 2.70 10.92
C SER A 27 9.31 3.89 10.81
N THR A 28 9.31 4.60 9.67
CA THR A 28 8.32 5.64 9.38
C THR A 28 6.89 5.08 9.41
N VAL A 29 6.65 3.93 8.78
CA VAL A 29 5.33 3.26 8.82
C VAL A 29 4.95 2.88 10.24
N SER A 30 5.87 2.34 11.05
CA SER A 30 5.60 2.02 12.45
C SER A 30 5.14 3.25 13.24
N ARG A 31 5.88 4.36 13.13
CA ARG A 31 5.56 5.63 13.82
C ARG A 31 4.24 6.24 13.37
N LEU A 32 3.91 6.12 12.08
CA LEU A 32 2.61 6.50 11.54
C LEU A 32 1.49 5.63 12.13
N GLU A 33 1.75 4.33 12.28
CA GLU A 33 0.74 3.39 12.74
C GLU A 33 0.43 3.49 14.22
N THR A 34 1.43 3.84 15.04
CA THR A 34 1.30 4.12 16.47
C THR A 34 0.77 5.53 16.77
N GLY A 35 0.77 6.42 15.78
CA GLY A 35 0.35 7.81 15.93
C GLY A 35 1.44 8.72 16.52
N GLU A 36 2.69 8.26 16.58
CA GLU A 36 3.83 9.08 17.00
C GLU A 36 4.09 10.23 16.01
N ILE A 37 3.82 10.00 14.73
CA ILE A 37 3.84 11.02 13.68
C ILE A 37 2.55 11.01 12.87
N THR A 38 2.14 12.18 12.40
CA THR A 38 0.96 12.32 11.53
C THR A 38 1.38 12.13 10.07
N PRO A 39 0.66 11.33 9.26
CA PRO A 39 0.92 11.23 7.84
C PRO A 39 0.67 12.59 7.17
N ASP A 40 1.59 13.00 6.31
CA ASP A 40 1.34 14.15 5.45
C ASP A 40 0.28 13.81 4.38
N ARG A 41 -0.22 14.86 3.72
CA ARG A 41 -1.25 14.71 2.68
C ARG A 41 -0.80 13.79 1.54
N ARG A 42 0.48 13.81 1.18
CA ARG A 42 1.04 12.99 0.10
C ARG A 42 1.01 11.50 0.45
N THR A 43 1.43 11.16 1.67
CA THR A 43 1.45 9.81 2.21
C THR A 43 0.04 9.24 2.28
N MET A 44 -0.93 10.02 2.79
CA MET A 44 -2.32 9.58 2.82
C MET A 44 -2.89 9.34 1.41
N LEU A 45 -2.67 10.26 0.48
CA LEU A 45 -3.12 10.10 -0.91
C LEU A 45 -2.52 8.85 -1.56
N ALA A 46 -1.23 8.61 -1.37
CA ALA A 46 -0.55 7.42 -1.90
C ALA A 46 -1.14 6.13 -1.29
N ALA A 47 -1.33 6.07 0.03
CA ALA A 47 -1.91 4.90 0.69
C ALA A 47 -3.34 4.59 0.18
N HIS A 48 -4.17 5.61 0.00
CA HIS A 48 -5.49 5.43 -0.60
C HIS A 48 -5.44 4.96 -2.05
N ALA A 49 -4.51 5.49 -2.85
CA ALA A 49 -4.33 5.06 -4.24
C ALA A 49 -3.93 3.58 -4.32
N LEU A 50 -3.03 3.12 -3.45
CA LEU A 50 -2.66 1.70 -3.35
C LEU A 50 -3.88 0.82 -3.02
N LYS A 51 -4.70 1.25 -2.07
CA LYS A 51 -5.93 0.53 -1.70
C LYS A 51 -6.96 0.48 -2.83
N ALA A 52 -7.09 1.57 -3.58
CA ALA A 52 -8.00 1.64 -4.73
C ALA A 52 -7.53 0.74 -5.88
N ALA A 53 -6.22 0.71 -6.16
CA ALA A 53 -5.62 -0.12 -7.21
C ALA A 53 -5.72 -1.63 -6.95
N ALA A 54 -5.84 -2.05 -5.68
CA ALA A 54 -5.97 -3.46 -5.30
C ALA A 54 -7.41 -4.03 -5.44
N LYS A 55 -8.44 -3.17 -5.55
CA LYS A 55 -9.82 -3.60 -5.80
C LYS A 55 -9.94 -3.94 -7.30
N PRO A 56 -10.48 -5.11 -7.67
CA PRO A 56 -9.98 -5.87 -8.81
C PRO A 56 -10.18 -5.12 -10.13
N ALA A 57 -9.07 -4.97 -10.85
CA ALA A 57 -9.11 -5.04 -12.30
C ALA A 57 -9.93 -6.28 -12.67
N ARG A 58 -11.12 -6.04 -13.21
CA ARG A 58 -11.97 -7.08 -13.79
C ARG A 58 -11.17 -7.81 -14.88
N ARG A 59 -10.97 -9.10 -14.62
CA ARG A 59 -10.65 -10.23 -15.52
C ARG A 59 -9.19 -10.37 -16.02
N PRO A 60 -8.55 -11.55 -15.79
CA PRO A 60 -7.46 -12.00 -16.63
C PRO A 60 -8.06 -12.46 -17.96
N THR A 61 -7.68 -11.84 -19.06
CA THR A 61 -7.86 -12.46 -20.38
C THR A 61 -6.56 -13.14 -20.75
N LYS A 62 -6.64 -14.47 -20.84
CA LYS A 62 -5.61 -15.36 -21.35
C LYS A 62 -5.52 -15.15 -22.87
N SER A 63 -4.30 -15.00 -23.41
CA SER A 63 -3.83 -15.07 -24.83
C SER A 63 -2.83 -13.92 -25.06
N ALA A 64 -1.60 -14.03 -25.54
CA ALA A 64 -0.83 -15.03 -26.30
C ALA A 64 0.69 -14.74 -26.05
N SER A 65 1.57 -15.72 -25.88
CA SER A 65 2.42 -16.36 -26.91
C SER A 65 3.73 -15.64 -27.27
N ALA A 66 4.81 -16.45 -27.36
CA ALA A 66 6.13 -16.26 -27.99
C ALA A 66 7.11 -15.28 -27.29
N ALA A 67 8.42 -15.51 -27.22
CA ALA A 67 9.35 -16.33 -28.01
C ALA A 67 10.49 -16.83 -27.08
N ALA A 68 10.87 -18.11 -27.13
CA ALA A 68 11.97 -18.66 -27.95
C ALA A 68 13.34 -18.05 -27.60
#